data_AF-A0A2X0K6X8-F1
#
_entry.id   AF-A0A2X0K6X8-F1
#
_cell.length_a   1.000
_cell.length_b   1.000
_cell.length_c   1.000
_cell.angle_alpha   90.00
_cell.angle_beta   90.00
_cell.angle_gamma   90.00
#
_symmetry.space_group_name_H-M   'P 1'
#
loop_
_entity.id
_entity.type
_entity.pdbx_description
1 polymer ?
#
loop_
_entity_poly.entity_id
_entity_poly.type
_entity_poly.pdbx_seq_one_letter_code
_entity_poly.pdbx_strand_id
1 'polypeptide(L)'
;MSEIRAIGLRGLRRFSAAVLALPLAATCLVGATVPAQAHSPSAGPPVMVSMGDSYISGEGGRWAGNSDTSSGSRAGTDRAWTGNGYDPERVYGASYRNGCDRSDSAEIRSAFGPSRALNIACSGASTINIFRTSHGGKAFKREAPQADQLAQIAARYDVRVIALSIGGNDLDFKDVIETCVWHYEYLETPCQPGQQREIDEKIDKVMGNVGKAIDEIHAVMSAAGRAPSSYRFVLQSYPSPIPRASDYRYPQSGWDRTLLGGCPLRDDDSHWARFQLVPQIARHLAQVAASRGVQFLDLRDFLQAHEVCTKHARLATPGQGPSPATSEWTRFLAGVDQPSLQESFHPNYYGQLGLGRCLSLVTGQPATQNYACESTPDRDAAGVYLRRIS
;
A
#
# COMPACT_ATOMS: atom_id res chain seq x y z
N MET A 1 30.80 44.44 -32.80
CA MET A 1 30.92 45.60 -31.90
C MET A 1 31.26 46.81 -32.74
N SER A 2 30.34 47.76 -32.81
CA SER A 2 30.57 49.16 -33.21
C SER A 2 29.51 49.91 -32.39
N GLU A 3 29.89 50.52 -31.26
CA GLU A 3 30.35 51.92 -31.20
C GLU A 3 29.22 52.87 -31.67
N ILE A 4 28.82 53.96 -30.99
CA ILE A 4 29.61 54.90 -30.20
C ILE A 4 28.63 55.91 -29.52
N ARG A 5 29.01 56.36 -28.32
CA ARG A 5 28.87 57.67 -27.64
C ARG A 5 27.57 58.49 -27.73
N ALA A 6 27.17 59.04 -26.56
CA ALA A 6 27.16 60.51 -26.33
C ALA A 6 27.06 60.87 -24.83
N ILE A 7 27.87 61.86 -24.44
CA ILE A 7 27.93 62.67 -23.21
C ILE A 7 26.93 63.85 -23.41
N GLY A 8 26.28 64.54 -22.47
CA GLY A 8 26.22 64.57 -21.01
C GLY A 8 25.40 65.81 -20.54
N LEU A 9 24.95 65.76 -19.28
CA LEU A 9 24.61 66.84 -18.31
C LEU A 9 23.46 67.88 -18.51
N ARG A 10 22.46 67.69 -17.63
CA ARG A 10 21.84 68.58 -16.60
C ARG A 10 21.18 69.92 -16.96
N GLY A 11 19.93 70.06 -16.50
CA GLY A 11 19.35 71.35 -16.08
C GLY A 11 17.83 71.30 -15.83
N LEU A 12 17.41 71.36 -14.57
CA LEU A 12 16.00 71.39 -14.10
C LEU A 12 15.25 72.67 -14.51
N ARG A 13 13.93 72.57 -14.77
CA ARG A 13 12.85 73.11 -13.90
C ARG A 13 11.46 72.87 -14.49
N ARG A 14 10.53 72.52 -13.59
CA ARG A 14 9.11 72.21 -13.84
C ARG A 14 8.29 73.50 -13.97
N PHE A 15 7.34 73.53 -14.90
CA PHE A 15 6.06 74.23 -14.72
C PHE A 15 4.96 73.42 -15.41
N SER A 16 3.98 73.00 -14.61
CA SER A 16 2.74 72.36 -15.05
C SER A 16 1.73 73.44 -15.43
N ALA A 17 1.03 73.29 -16.55
CA ALA A 17 -0.30 73.85 -16.74
C ALA A 17 -1.05 73.12 -17.87
N ALA A 18 -2.27 72.71 -17.52
CA ALA A 18 -3.26 71.95 -18.27
C ALA A 18 -3.60 72.49 -19.67
N VAL A 19 -3.82 71.57 -20.63
CA VAL A 19 -4.71 71.81 -21.78
C VAL A 19 -5.55 70.56 -22.02
N LEU A 20 -6.83 70.83 -22.26
CA LEU A 20 -7.98 69.94 -22.34
C LEU A 20 -7.85 68.79 -23.36
N ALA A 21 -8.39 67.64 -22.96
CA ALA A 21 -8.62 66.48 -23.81
C ALA A 21 -9.89 66.65 -24.67
N LEU A 22 -9.77 66.31 -25.96
CA LEU A 22 -10.88 65.95 -26.85
C LEU A 22 -10.64 64.52 -27.36
N PRO A 23 -11.68 63.68 -27.48
CA PRO A 23 -11.53 62.23 -27.53
C PRO A 23 -11.28 61.75 -28.96
N LEU A 24 -10.17 61.02 -29.17
CA LEU A 24 -10.04 60.11 -30.32
C LEU A 24 -10.67 58.78 -29.92
N ALA A 25 -11.79 58.44 -30.56
CA ALA A 25 -12.39 57.12 -30.48
C ALA A 25 -11.47 56.10 -31.18
N ALA A 26 -10.70 55.36 -30.39
CA ALA A 26 -10.03 54.14 -30.82
C ALA A 26 -10.92 52.96 -30.43
N THR A 27 -11.61 52.38 -31.40
CA THR A 27 -12.34 51.12 -31.29
C THR A 27 -11.37 49.98 -30.97
N CYS A 28 -11.19 49.69 -29.69
CA CYS A 28 -10.58 48.42 -29.26
C CYS A 28 -11.58 47.29 -29.51
N LEU A 29 -11.32 46.48 -30.54
CA LEU A 29 -11.87 45.13 -30.64
C LEU A 29 -11.34 44.31 -29.46
N VAL A 30 -12.10 44.27 -28.38
CA VAL A 30 -11.91 43.31 -27.29
C VAL A 30 -12.36 41.96 -27.85
N GLY A 31 -11.41 41.18 -28.35
CA GLY A 31 -11.62 39.75 -28.55
C GLY A 31 -11.94 39.14 -27.18
N ALA A 32 -13.21 38.76 -26.98
CA ALA A 32 -13.61 38.01 -25.81
C ALA A 32 -12.90 36.65 -25.86
N THR A 33 -11.78 36.54 -25.15
CA THR A 33 -11.24 35.26 -24.76
C THR A 33 -12.26 34.64 -23.81
N VAL A 34 -13.06 33.71 -24.33
CA VAL A 34 -13.87 32.84 -23.49
C VAL A 34 -12.89 32.19 -22.52
N PRO A 35 -12.98 32.43 -21.20
CA PRO A 35 -12.14 31.70 -20.27
C PRO A 35 -12.46 30.22 -20.51
N ALA A 36 -11.44 29.43 -20.81
CA ALA A 36 -11.57 27.99 -20.82
C ALA A 36 -12.27 27.60 -19.51
N GLN A 37 -13.50 27.12 -19.60
CA GLN A 37 -14.21 26.58 -18.45
C GLN A 37 -13.33 25.44 -17.95
N ALA A 38 -12.61 25.71 -16.85
CA ALA A 38 -12.04 24.65 -16.04
C ALA A 38 -13.21 23.72 -15.75
N HIS A 39 -13.15 22.50 -16.31
CA HIS A 39 -14.13 21.49 -16.00
C HIS A 39 -14.13 21.38 -14.48
N SER A 40 -15.27 21.70 -13.86
CA SER A 40 -15.41 21.52 -12.43
C SER A 40 -15.03 20.07 -12.15
N PRO A 41 -14.05 19.81 -11.28
CA PRO A 41 -13.67 18.44 -10.92
C PRO A 41 -14.97 17.69 -10.58
N SER A 42 -15.19 16.53 -11.19
CA SER A 42 -16.51 15.85 -11.15
C SER A 42 -17.15 15.96 -9.76
N ALA A 43 -18.35 16.55 -9.69
CA ALA A 43 -19.09 16.77 -8.45
C ALA A 43 -19.70 15.47 -7.87
N GLY A 44 -19.15 14.32 -8.25
CA GLY A 44 -19.58 13.02 -7.77
C GLY A 44 -19.25 12.84 -6.29
N PRO A 45 -19.85 11.83 -5.63
CA PRO A 45 -19.63 11.63 -4.20
C PRO A 45 -18.14 11.32 -3.91
N PRO A 46 -17.64 11.73 -2.73
CA PRO A 46 -16.24 11.55 -2.38
C PRO A 46 -15.91 10.09 -2.08
N VAL A 47 -14.91 9.55 -2.79
CA VAL A 47 -14.46 8.15 -2.66
C VAL A 47 -12.97 8.06 -2.34
N MET A 48 -12.57 6.92 -1.78
CA MET A 48 -11.21 6.58 -1.43
C MET A 48 -10.85 5.28 -2.13
N VAL A 49 -9.69 5.21 -2.78
CA VAL A 49 -9.32 4.12 -3.68
C VAL A 49 -8.06 3.42 -3.17
N SER A 50 -8.10 2.10 -3.03
CA SER A 50 -6.87 1.28 -2.91
C SER A 50 -6.51 0.66 -4.24
N MET A 51 -5.22 0.71 -4.55
CA MET A 51 -4.59 0.14 -5.73
C MET A 51 -3.35 -0.63 -5.29
N GLY A 52 -3.00 -1.70 -5.97
CA GLY A 52 -1.82 -2.48 -5.64
C GLY A 52 -2.00 -3.99 -5.70
N ASP A 53 -1.19 -4.67 -4.91
CA ASP A 53 -1.10 -6.14 -4.85
C ASP A 53 -1.96 -6.76 -3.74
N SER A 54 -1.60 -7.97 -3.32
CA SER A 54 -2.30 -8.78 -2.34
C SER A 54 -2.37 -8.13 -0.95
N TYR A 55 -1.31 -7.45 -0.49
CA TYR A 55 -1.25 -6.88 0.85
C TYR A 55 -2.32 -5.80 1.07
N ILE A 56 -2.56 -4.98 0.05
CA ILE A 56 -3.57 -3.91 0.07
C ILE A 56 -4.93 -4.37 -0.49
N SER A 57 -4.97 -5.45 -1.27
CA SER A 57 -6.25 -6.08 -1.66
C SER A 57 -7.03 -6.58 -0.45
N GLY A 58 -6.33 -7.03 0.60
CA GLY A 58 -6.97 -7.65 1.76
C GLY A 58 -6.88 -9.17 1.78
N GLU A 59 -6.03 -9.76 0.95
CA GLU A 59 -5.71 -11.18 1.01
C GLU A 59 -5.31 -11.60 2.44
N GLY A 60 -5.69 -12.81 2.85
CA GLY A 60 -5.57 -13.26 4.24
C GLY A 60 -6.65 -12.72 5.19
N GLY A 61 -7.42 -11.71 4.77
CA GLY A 61 -8.52 -11.13 5.55
C GLY A 61 -9.60 -12.13 5.98
N ARG A 62 -9.65 -13.34 5.39
CA ARG A 62 -10.50 -14.45 5.81
C ARG A 62 -10.20 -14.94 7.23
N TRP A 63 -8.98 -14.77 7.72
CA TRP A 63 -8.54 -15.36 8.98
C TRP A 63 -8.56 -14.34 10.12
N ALA A 64 -9.28 -14.62 11.20
CA ALA A 64 -9.22 -13.87 12.44
C ALA A 64 -8.23 -14.57 13.39
N GLY A 65 -6.93 -14.33 13.21
CA GLY A 65 -5.87 -15.08 13.91
C GLY A 65 -5.54 -16.42 13.25
N ASN A 66 -4.71 -17.22 13.91
CA ASN A 66 -4.28 -18.54 13.45
C ASN A 66 -4.68 -19.62 14.47
N SER A 67 -4.89 -20.84 14.00
CA SER A 67 -5.14 -22.02 14.82
C SER A 67 -4.48 -23.24 14.18
N ASP A 68 -3.93 -24.12 15.02
CA ASP A 68 -3.46 -25.46 14.64
C ASP A 68 -4.62 -26.45 14.42
N THR A 69 -5.85 -26.07 14.80
CA THR A 69 -7.06 -26.84 14.51
C THR A 69 -7.39 -26.76 13.02
N SER A 70 -7.37 -27.90 12.31
CA SER A 70 -7.60 -27.96 10.86
C SER A 70 -9.06 -28.11 10.44
N SER A 71 -9.98 -28.39 11.38
CA SER A 71 -11.38 -28.70 11.09
C SER A 71 -12.37 -27.67 11.66
N GLY A 72 -13.63 -27.75 11.20
CA GLY A 72 -14.72 -26.89 11.65
C GLY A 72 -14.43 -25.40 11.44
N SER A 73 -14.72 -24.57 12.44
CA SER A 73 -14.39 -23.15 12.41
C SER A 73 -12.89 -22.84 12.60
N ARG A 74 -12.05 -23.88 12.76
CA ARG A 74 -10.61 -23.75 13.08
C ARG A 74 -10.40 -22.90 14.33
N ALA A 75 -11.02 -23.35 15.43
CA ALA A 75 -11.11 -22.60 16.69
C ALA A 75 -11.70 -21.18 16.57
N GLY A 76 -12.56 -20.94 15.57
CA GLY A 76 -13.20 -19.63 15.34
C GLY A 76 -12.39 -18.66 14.48
N THR A 77 -11.27 -19.09 13.90
CA THR A 77 -10.40 -18.24 13.09
C THR A 77 -10.88 -18.10 11.64
N ASP A 78 -11.58 -19.09 11.08
CA ASP A 78 -12.01 -19.02 9.68
C ASP A 78 -13.36 -18.29 9.52
N ARG A 79 -13.32 -17.04 9.03
CA ARG A 79 -14.52 -16.23 8.78
C ARG A 79 -15.39 -16.75 7.63
N ALA A 80 -14.87 -17.68 6.82
CA ALA A 80 -15.63 -18.34 5.75
C ALA A 80 -16.45 -19.53 6.27
N TRP A 81 -16.27 -19.98 7.51
CA TRP A 81 -17.01 -21.13 8.04
C TRP A 81 -18.53 -20.89 8.10
N THR A 82 -19.31 -21.80 7.53
CA THR A 82 -20.78 -21.71 7.45
C THR A 82 -21.50 -22.57 8.49
N GLY A 83 -20.77 -23.35 9.29
CA GLY A 83 -21.33 -24.37 10.19
C GLY A 83 -21.25 -25.79 9.64
N ASN A 84 -21.15 -25.95 8.31
CA ASN A 84 -21.03 -27.25 7.65
C ASN A 84 -20.09 -27.24 6.42
N GLY A 85 -19.45 -26.11 6.14
CA GLY A 85 -18.58 -25.90 4.99
C GLY A 85 -17.92 -24.52 5.03
N TYR A 86 -17.32 -24.12 3.92
CA TYR A 86 -16.62 -22.84 3.81
C TYR A 86 -17.09 -22.06 2.60
N ASP A 87 -17.36 -20.78 2.79
CA ASP A 87 -17.75 -19.83 1.74
C ASP A 87 -16.87 -18.57 1.79
N PRO A 88 -15.73 -18.57 1.08
CA PRO A 88 -14.83 -17.41 1.01
C PRO A 88 -15.45 -16.20 0.29
N GLU A 89 -16.53 -16.35 -0.49
CA GLU A 89 -17.22 -15.21 -1.10
C GLU A 89 -17.85 -14.30 -0.05
N ARG A 90 -18.09 -14.79 1.18
CA ARG A 90 -18.52 -13.95 2.31
C ARG A 90 -17.48 -12.92 2.75
N VAL A 91 -16.20 -13.19 2.48
CA VAL A 91 -15.08 -12.32 2.85
C VAL A 91 -14.62 -11.51 1.63
N TYR A 92 -14.40 -12.17 0.50
CA TYR A 92 -13.80 -11.57 -0.69
C TYR A 92 -14.83 -11.09 -1.72
N GLY A 93 -16.10 -11.43 -1.55
CA GLY A 93 -17.15 -11.14 -2.51
C GLY A 93 -16.84 -11.70 -3.90
N ALA A 94 -17.27 -10.98 -4.94
CA ALA A 94 -17.07 -11.37 -6.33
C ALA A 94 -15.59 -11.48 -6.74
N SER A 95 -14.67 -10.84 -6.00
CA SER A 95 -13.24 -10.88 -6.30
C SER A 95 -12.58 -12.22 -5.97
N TYR A 96 -13.27 -13.10 -5.22
CA TYR A 96 -12.80 -14.47 -5.02
C TYR A 96 -12.75 -15.23 -6.37
N ARG A 97 -13.74 -15.01 -7.24
CA ARG A 97 -13.89 -15.75 -8.51
C ARG A 97 -12.78 -15.48 -9.52
N ASN A 98 -12.17 -14.30 -9.46
CA ASN A 98 -10.99 -14.00 -10.26
C ASN A 98 -9.69 -14.07 -9.48
N GLY A 99 -9.75 -14.35 -8.18
CA GLY A 99 -8.61 -14.43 -7.27
C GLY A 99 -7.96 -13.06 -7.03
N CYS A 100 -8.69 -11.96 -7.14
CA CYS A 100 -8.14 -10.66 -6.70
C CYS A 100 -8.22 -10.49 -5.18
N ASP A 101 -9.02 -11.32 -4.50
CA ASP A 101 -9.07 -11.50 -3.04
C ASP A 101 -9.20 -10.20 -2.24
N ARG A 102 -10.15 -9.38 -2.68
CA ARG A 102 -10.51 -8.11 -2.05
C ARG A 102 -11.38 -8.32 -0.83
N SER A 103 -10.76 -8.44 0.34
CA SER A 103 -11.48 -8.65 1.60
C SER A 103 -12.38 -7.47 1.96
N ASP A 104 -13.51 -7.78 2.59
CA ASP A 104 -14.39 -6.82 3.27
C ASP A 104 -13.69 -6.04 4.40
N SER A 105 -12.58 -6.57 4.91
CA SER A 105 -11.75 -5.98 5.95
C SER A 105 -10.53 -5.22 5.44
N ALA A 106 -10.26 -5.25 4.12
CA ALA A 106 -9.12 -4.59 3.50
C ALA A 106 -8.96 -3.15 4.02
N GLU A 107 -7.73 -2.67 4.15
CA GLU A 107 -7.44 -1.41 4.85
C GLU A 107 -8.29 -0.20 4.40
N ILE A 108 -8.59 -0.06 3.10
CA ILE A 108 -9.45 1.01 2.60
C ILE A 108 -10.90 0.89 3.10
N ARG A 109 -11.41 -0.35 3.20
CA ARG A 109 -12.76 -0.66 3.67
C ARG A 109 -12.89 -0.43 5.17
N SER A 110 -11.91 -0.87 5.95
CA SER A 110 -11.91 -0.70 7.41
C SER A 110 -11.61 0.74 7.83
N ALA A 111 -10.82 1.50 7.06
CA ALA A 111 -10.56 2.92 7.32
C ALA A 111 -11.77 3.82 7.06
N PHE A 112 -12.56 3.52 6.02
CA PHE A 112 -13.52 4.49 5.48
C PHE A 112 -14.94 3.98 5.24
N GLY A 113 -15.18 2.68 5.48
CA GLY A 113 -16.48 2.05 5.29
C GLY A 113 -16.80 1.70 3.82
N PRO A 114 -17.71 0.74 3.59
CA PRO A 114 -17.93 0.15 2.27
C PRO A 114 -18.63 1.08 1.27
N SER A 115 -19.31 2.14 1.73
CA SER A 115 -20.04 3.07 0.86
C SER A 115 -19.14 4.08 0.14
N ARG A 116 -17.92 4.31 0.64
CA ARG A 116 -16.98 5.31 0.09
C ARG A 116 -15.64 4.73 -0.31
N ALA A 117 -15.32 3.51 0.12
CA ALA A 117 -14.08 2.84 -0.22
C ALA A 117 -14.24 1.98 -1.48
N LEU A 118 -13.39 2.19 -2.48
CA LEU A 118 -13.30 1.39 -3.69
C LEU A 118 -11.95 0.66 -3.68
N ASN A 119 -11.98 -0.66 -3.62
CA ASN A 119 -10.77 -1.46 -3.70
C ASN A 119 -10.64 -2.01 -5.13
N ILE A 120 -9.62 -1.57 -5.85
CA ILE A 120 -9.26 -2.08 -7.18
C ILE A 120 -7.90 -2.77 -7.20
N ALA A 121 -7.24 -2.90 -6.04
CA ALA A 121 -6.05 -3.75 -5.88
C ALA A 121 -6.38 -5.21 -6.18
N CYS A 122 -5.38 -6.00 -6.56
CA CYS A 122 -5.62 -7.40 -6.93
C CYS A 122 -4.44 -8.26 -6.47
N SER A 123 -4.74 -9.33 -5.74
CA SER A 123 -3.76 -10.33 -5.35
C SER A 123 -2.90 -10.82 -6.52
N GLY A 124 -1.58 -10.81 -6.34
CA GLY A 124 -0.60 -11.21 -7.35
C GLY A 124 -0.28 -10.16 -8.41
N ALA A 125 -0.85 -8.95 -8.33
CA ALA A 125 -0.53 -7.87 -9.26
C ALA A 125 0.93 -7.39 -9.07
N SER A 126 1.60 -7.12 -10.18
CA SER A 126 2.89 -6.41 -10.23
C SER A 126 2.69 -5.01 -10.81
N THR A 127 3.74 -4.18 -10.80
CA THR A 127 3.68 -2.78 -11.27
C THR A 127 3.11 -2.63 -12.70
N ILE A 128 3.35 -3.61 -13.58
CA ILE A 128 2.84 -3.60 -14.95
C ILE A 128 1.30 -3.67 -15.01
N ASN A 129 0.66 -4.16 -13.96
CA ASN A 129 -0.80 -4.21 -13.83
C ASN A 129 -1.39 -2.89 -13.32
N ILE A 130 -0.54 -1.94 -12.89
CA ILE A 130 -0.96 -0.59 -12.55
C ILE A 130 -0.99 0.30 -13.78
N PHE A 131 0.03 0.26 -14.64
CA PHE A 131 0.17 1.19 -15.77
C PHE A 131 -1.07 1.21 -16.67
N ARG A 132 -1.39 2.35 -17.29
CA ARG A 132 -2.47 2.38 -18.28
C ARG A 132 -2.13 1.48 -19.47
N THR A 133 -3.14 0.88 -20.09
CA THR A 133 -2.97 0.03 -21.27
C THR A 133 -2.23 0.79 -22.39
N SER A 134 -2.56 2.06 -22.60
CA SER A 134 -1.91 2.91 -23.61
C SER A 134 -0.40 3.07 -23.39
N HIS A 135 0.09 2.86 -22.18
CA HIS A 135 1.49 3.03 -21.78
C HIS A 135 2.16 1.70 -21.40
N GLY A 136 1.66 0.59 -21.98
CA GLY A 136 2.23 -0.74 -21.85
C GLY A 136 1.72 -1.55 -20.66
N GLY A 137 0.71 -1.05 -19.95
CA GLY A 137 0.04 -1.78 -18.89
C GLY A 137 -0.64 -3.06 -19.37
N LYS A 138 -0.79 -4.02 -18.46
CA LYS A 138 -1.37 -5.33 -18.76
C LYS A 138 -2.55 -5.62 -17.86
N ALA A 139 -3.66 -6.01 -18.50
CA ALA A 139 -4.81 -6.59 -17.82
C ALA A 139 -4.37 -7.80 -16.99
N PHE A 140 -5.04 -8.02 -15.86
CA PHE A 140 -4.70 -9.07 -14.92
C PHE A 140 -5.96 -9.68 -14.34
N LYS A 141 -6.01 -11.01 -14.22
CA LYS A 141 -7.16 -11.74 -13.65
C LYS A 141 -8.51 -11.27 -14.23
N ARG A 142 -8.54 -11.07 -15.57
CA ARG A 142 -9.69 -10.61 -16.37
C ARG A 142 -10.16 -9.18 -16.09
N GLU A 143 -9.36 -8.37 -15.40
CA GLU A 143 -9.63 -6.95 -15.18
C GLU A 143 -8.64 -6.08 -15.96
N ALA A 144 -9.09 -4.89 -16.35
CA ALA A 144 -8.22 -3.87 -16.95
C ALA A 144 -7.11 -3.45 -15.96
N PRO A 145 -5.99 -2.88 -16.44
CA PRO A 145 -4.99 -2.32 -15.54
C PRO A 145 -5.59 -1.31 -14.56
N GLN A 146 -5.06 -1.25 -13.34
CA GLN A 146 -5.68 -0.51 -12.26
C GLN A 146 -5.74 1.00 -12.54
N ALA A 147 -4.77 1.59 -13.25
CA ALA A 147 -4.88 3.00 -13.66
C ALA A 147 -6.02 3.25 -14.66
N ASP A 148 -6.33 2.28 -15.54
CA ASP A 148 -7.49 2.39 -16.44
C ASP A 148 -8.81 2.27 -15.66
N GLN A 149 -8.84 1.43 -14.61
CA GLN A 149 -9.97 1.38 -13.68
C GLN A 149 -10.12 2.71 -12.90
N LEU A 150 -9.01 3.27 -12.42
CA LEU A 150 -9.00 4.57 -11.73
C LEU A 150 -9.53 5.69 -12.64
N ALA A 151 -9.20 5.68 -13.93
CA ALA A 151 -9.71 6.67 -14.88
C ALA A 151 -11.25 6.63 -14.97
N GLN A 152 -11.83 5.43 -15.00
CA GLN A 152 -13.29 5.26 -14.97
C GLN A 152 -13.90 5.74 -13.65
N ILE A 153 -13.22 5.51 -12.52
CA ILE A 153 -13.64 6.00 -11.20
C ILE A 153 -13.59 7.52 -11.15
N ALA A 154 -12.46 8.14 -11.52
CA ALA A 154 -12.25 9.58 -11.46
C ALA A 154 -13.21 10.37 -12.39
N ALA A 155 -13.66 9.76 -13.48
CA ALA A 155 -14.70 10.33 -14.33
C ALA A 155 -16.08 10.45 -13.65
N ARG A 156 -16.35 9.65 -12.61
CA ARG A 156 -17.66 9.56 -11.95
C ARG A 156 -17.67 10.06 -10.50
N TYR A 157 -16.52 10.02 -9.83
CA TYR A 157 -16.40 10.26 -8.40
C TYR A 157 -15.35 11.30 -8.06
N ASP A 158 -15.50 11.94 -6.89
CA ASP A 158 -14.48 12.79 -6.30
C ASP A 158 -13.47 11.94 -5.51
N VAL A 159 -12.41 11.48 -6.17
CA VAL A 159 -11.36 10.69 -5.53
C VAL A 159 -10.58 11.57 -4.55
N ARG A 160 -10.71 11.29 -3.25
CA ARG A 160 -10.09 12.05 -2.15
C ARG A 160 -8.80 11.43 -1.63
N VAL A 161 -8.68 10.11 -1.72
CA VAL A 161 -7.53 9.34 -1.24
C VAL A 161 -7.23 8.25 -2.26
N ILE A 162 -5.94 8.07 -2.56
CA ILE A 162 -5.39 6.92 -3.25
C ILE A 162 -4.34 6.32 -2.32
N ALA A 163 -4.52 5.05 -1.96
CA ALA A 163 -3.52 4.25 -1.26
C ALA A 163 -2.92 3.25 -2.25
N LEU A 164 -1.59 3.14 -2.29
CA LEU A 164 -0.85 2.26 -3.18
C LEU A 164 0.14 1.42 -2.38
N SER A 165 0.07 0.10 -2.56
CA SER A 165 1.11 -0.86 -2.14
C SER A 165 1.41 -1.79 -3.31
N ILE A 166 2.60 -1.67 -3.91
CA ILE A 166 2.98 -2.44 -5.10
C ILE A 166 4.49 -2.66 -5.16
N GLY A 167 4.94 -3.66 -5.90
CA GLY A 167 6.36 -3.98 -6.10
C GLY A 167 6.85 -5.23 -5.37
N GLY A 168 6.08 -5.79 -4.42
CA GLY A 168 6.45 -7.04 -3.74
C GLY A 168 6.55 -8.22 -4.71
N ASN A 169 5.58 -8.33 -5.62
CA ASN A 169 5.59 -9.35 -6.67
C ASN A 169 6.66 -9.11 -7.74
N ASP A 170 7.03 -7.86 -8.01
CA ASP A 170 8.13 -7.53 -8.94
C ASP A 170 9.52 -7.89 -8.37
N LEU A 171 9.63 -7.99 -7.04
CA LEU A 171 10.82 -8.47 -6.30
C LEU A 171 10.81 -9.99 -6.10
N ASP A 172 9.80 -10.70 -6.61
CA ASP A 172 9.61 -12.13 -6.39
C ASP A 172 9.60 -12.52 -4.90
N PHE A 173 8.98 -11.68 -4.04
CA PHE A 173 9.02 -11.89 -2.58
C PHE A 173 8.40 -13.22 -2.14
N LYS A 174 7.45 -13.75 -2.92
CA LYS A 174 6.93 -15.11 -2.74
C LYS A 174 8.04 -16.15 -2.87
N ASP A 175 8.85 -16.07 -3.91
CA ASP A 175 9.93 -17.02 -4.18
C ASP A 175 11.04 -16.91 -3.12
N VAL A 176 11.27 -15.70 -2.59
CA VAL A 176 12.14 -15.49 -1.42
C VAL A 176 11.65 -16.31 -0.22
N ILE A 177 10.37 -16.17 0.14
CA ILE A 177 9.77 -16.93 1.25
C ILE A 177 9.86 -18.44 0.98
N GLU A 178 9.42 -18.90 -0.19
CA GLU A 178 9.45 -20.32 -0.56
C GLU A 178 10.87 -20.91 -0.47
N THR A 179 11.87 -20.16 -0.94
CA THR A 179 13.28 -20.56 -0.85
C THR A 179 13.73 -20.67 0.61
N CYS A 180 13.39 -19.69 1.45
CA CYS A 180 13.76 -19.73 2.86
C CYS A 180 13.07 -20.85 3.65
N VAL A 181 11.81 -21.14 3.32
CA VAL A 181 11.09 -22.31 3.86
C VAL A 181 11.76 -23.61 3.43
N TRP A 182 12.10 -23.74 2.15
CA TRP A 182 12.81 -24.92 1.65
C TRP A 182 14.17 -25.13 2.34
N HIS A 183 14.91 -24.04 2.52
CA HIS A 183 16.19 -24.03 3.23
C HIS A 183 16.06 -24.43 4.69
N TYR A 184 14.97 -24.02 5.35
CA TYR A 184 14.67 -24.44 6.73
C TYR A 184 14.32 -25.93 6.80
N GLU A 185 13.40 -26.41 5.97
CA GLU A 185 12.82 -27.76 6.08
C GLU A 185 13.72 -28.88 5.54
N TYR A 186 14.56 -28.59 4.54
CA TYR A 186 15.28 -29.64 3.80
C TYR A 186 16.79 -29.49 3.78
N LEU A 187 17.32 -28.26 3.86
CA LEU A 187 18.76 -28.02 3.69
C LEU A 187 19.47 -27.64 4.99
N GLU A 188 18.73 -27.22 6.01
CA GLU A 188 19.25 -26.73 7.30
C GLU A 188 20.33 -25.62 7.15
N THR A 189 20.27 -24.82 6.09
CA THR A 189 21.22 -23.73 5.77
C THR A 189 20.50 -22.39 5.57
N PRO A 190 21.13 -21.23 5.81
CA PRO A 190 20.50 -19.93 5.56
C PRO A 190 20.23 -19.69 4.06
N CYS A 191 19.06 -19.14 3.74
CA CYS A 191 18.72 -18.70 2.38
C CYS A 191 19.29 -17.30 2.08
N GLN A 192 19.48 -16.48 3.12
CA GLN A 192 19.65 -15.03 2.97
C GLN A 192 20.77 -14.57 2.03
N PRO A 193 21.97 -15.21 1.94
CA PRO A 193 23.03 -14.70 1.07
C PRO A 193 22.63 -14.73 -0.42
N GLY A 194 21.95 -15.81 -0.84
CA GLY A 194 21.49 -15.96 -2.21
C GLY A 194 20.36 -14.99 -2.52
N GLN A 195 19.37 -14.92 -1.62
CA GLN A 195 18.19 -14.08 -1.78
C GLN A 195 18.52 -12.58 -1.76
N GLN A 196 19.45 -12.13 -0.91
CA GLN A 196 19.90 -10.74 -0.90
C GLN A 196 20.49 -10.32 -2.25
N ARG A 197 21.32 -11.17 -2.87
CA ARG A 197 21.91 -10.88 -4.19
C ARG A 197 20.82 -10.71 -5.26
N GLU A 198 19.83 -11.61 -5.27
CA GLU A 198 18.72 -11.51 -6.23
C GLU A 198 17.88 -10.24 -6.05
N ILE A 199 17.65 -9.82 -4.79
CA ILE A 199 16.98 -8.57 -4.49
C ILE A 199 17.80 -7.37 -4.97
N ASP A 200 19.10 -7.34 -4.66
CA ASP A 200 19.99 -6.24 -5.06
C ASP A 200 20.06 -6.08 -6.60
N GLU A 201 20.00 -7.18 -7.35
CA GLU A 201 19.97 -7.16 -8.81
C GLU A 201 18.68 -6.58 -9.40
N LYS A 202 17.55 -6.71 -8.69
CA LYS A 202 16.22 -6.32 -9.19
C LYS A 202 15.75 -4.97 -8.65
N ILE A 203 16.15 -4.58 -7.43
CA ILE A 203 15.47 -3.53 -6.66
C ILE A 203 15.40 -2.19 -7.39
N ASP A 204 16.47 -1.74 -8.04
CA ASP A 204 16.47 -0.45 -8.76
C ASP A 204 15.47 -0.43 -9.92
N LYS A 205 15.41 -1.54 -10.68
CA LYS A 205 14.44 -1.69 -11.78
C LYS A 205 13.01 -1.69 -11.24
N VAL A 206 12.76 -2.42 -10.15
CA VAL A 206 11.43 -2.47 -9.53
C VAL A 206 11.02 -1.08 -9.02
N MET A 207 11.91 -0.35 -8.35
CA MET A 207 11.62 0.99 -7.87
C MET A 207 11.37 1.99 -9.00
N GLY A 208 12.07 1.84 -10.13
CA GLY A 208 11.77 2.56 -11.36
C GLY A 208 10.33 2.30 -11.84
N ASN A 209 9.89 1.04 -11.79
CA ASN A 209 8.52 0.68 -12.15
C ASN A 209 7.47 1.18 -11.13
N VAL A 210 7.77 1.18 -9.82
CA VAL A 210 6.88 1.78 -8.80
C VAL A 210 6.75 3.29 -9.06
N GLY A 211 7.87 3.97 -9.38
CA GLY A 211 7.86 5.37 -9.79
C GLY A 211 6.97 5.62 -11.01
N LYS A 212 7.09 4.79 -12.05
CA LYS A 212 6.20 4.84 -13.22
C LYS A 212 4.73 4.61 -12.83
N ALA A 213 4.42 3.71 -11.90
CA ALA A 213 3.05 3.45 -11.46
C ALA A 213 2.42 4.71 -10.82
N ILE A 214 3.19 5.43 -10.02
CA ILE A 214 2.78 6.72 -9.43
C ILE A 214 2.56 7.77 -10.53
N ASP A 215 3.47 7.86 -11.50
CA ASP A 215 3.35 8.80 -12.63
C ASP A 215 2.09 8.54 -13.46
N GLU A 216 1.74 7.26 -13.68
CA GLU A 216 0.53 6.84 -14.37
C GLU A 216 -0.74 7.25 -13.61
N ILE A 217 -0.75 7.07 -12.29
CA ILE A 217 -1.87 7.49 -11.43
C ILE A 217 -2.02 9.02 -11.43
N HIS A 218 -0.91 9.76 -11.32
CA HIS A 218 -0.92 11.22 -11.44
C HIS A 218 -1.49 11.69 -12.78
N ALA A 219 -1.09 11.04 -13.87
CA ALA A 219 -1.58 11.37 -15.20
C ALA A 219 -3.09 11.11 -15.35
N VAL A 220 -3.60 10.01 -14.77
CA VAL A 220 -5.05 9.73 -14.72
C VAL A 220 -5.79 10.82 -13.96
N MET A 221 -5.31 11.19 -12.77
CA MET A 221 -5.94 12.20 -11.94
C MET A 221 -5.89 13.59 -12.60
N SER A 222 -4.75 13.94 -13.22
CA SER A 222 -4.59 15.18 -13.99
C SER A 222 -5.55 15.24 -15.19
N ALA A 223 -5.69 14.13 -15.94
CA ALA A 223 -6.64 14.04 -17.04
C ALA A 223 -8.10 14.17 -16.58
N ALA A 224 -8.41 13.76 -15.35
CA ALA A 224 -9.70 13.98 -14.70
C ALA A 224 -9.87 15.41 -14.10
N GLY A 225 -8.94 16.33 -14.36
CA GLY A 225 -8.97 17.70 -13.86
C GLY A 225 -8.61 17.85 -12.38
N ARG A 226 -7.99 16.84 -11.76
CA ARG A 226 -7.61 16.84 -10.34
C ARG A 226 -6.17 17.31 -10.17
N ALA A 227 -6.00 18.45 -9.51
CA ALA A 227 -4.67 18.89 -9.09
C ALA A 227 -4.10 17.94 -8.01
N PRO A 228 -2.78 17.71 -7.94
CA PRO A 228 -2.18 16.85 -6.90
C PRO A 228 -2.56 17.25 -5.46
N SER A 229 -2.76 18.54 -5.19
CA SER A 229 -3.20 19.03 -3.88
C SER A 229 -4.67 18.75 -3.54
N SER A 230 -5.48 18.29 -4.50
CA SER A 230 -6.93 18.06 -4.31
C SER A 230 -7.26 16.68 -3.73
N TYR A 231 -6.31 15.75 -3.74
CA TYR A 231 -6.44 14.41 -3.18
C TYR A 231 -5.20 14.03 -2.39
N ARG A 232 -5.33 13.02 -1.52
CA ARG A 232 -4.20 12.41 -0.85
C ARG A 232 -3.70 11.23 -1.66
N PHE A 233 -2.39 11.12 -1.86
CA PHE A 233 -1.77 9.93 -2.43
C PHE A 233 -0.76 9.39 -1.43
N VAL A 234 -1.02 8.18 -0.92
CA VAL A 234 -0.19 7.47 0.05
C VAL A 234 0.46 6.27 -0.63
N LEU A 235 1.79 6.23 -0.70
CA LEU A 235 2.56 5.02 -1.00
C LEU A 235 2.92 4.33 0.31
N GLN A 236 2.62 3.04 0.42
CA GLN A 236 2.88 2.24 1.61
C GLN A 236 4.06 1.30 1.39
N SER A 237 4.88 1.08 2.42
CA SER A 237 5.78 -0.08 2.47
C SER A 237 5.03 -1.34 2.94
N TYR A 238 5.72 -2.47 3.06
CA TYR A 238 5.13 -3.72 3.57
C TYR A 238 5.48 -3.93 5.04
N PRO A 239 4.57 -4.46 5.85
CA PRO A 239 4.91 -4.89 7.18
C PRO A 239 5.69 -6.20 7.17
N SER A 240 6.54 -6.43 8.16
CA SER A 240 7.27 -7.69 8.28
C SER A 240 6.38 -8.76 8.91
N PRO A 241 6.12 -9.90 8.23
CA PRO A 241 5.18 -10.91 8.70
C PRO A 241 5.74 -11.83 9.79
N ILE A 242 7.06 -11.77 10.02
CA ILE A 242 7.82 -12.69 10.87
C ILE A 242 8.56 -11.92 11.96
N PRO A 243 8.76 -12.50 13.15
CA PRO A 243 9.40 -11.82 14.26
C PRO A 243 10.92 -11.75 14.06
N ARG A 244 11.57 -10.99 14.95
CA ARG A 244 13.03 -11.11 15.13
C ARG A 244 13.35 -12.51 15.65
N ALA A 245 14.56 -13.00 15.36
CA ALA A 245 15.04 -14.30 15.85
C ALA A 245 14.80 -14.51 17.36
N SER A 246 15.07 -13.50 18.19
CA SER A 246 14.89 -13.55 19.64
C SER A 246 13.43 -13.59 20.11
N ASP A 247 12.48 -13.33 19.22
CA ASP A 247 11.07 -13.17 19.54
C ASP A 247 10.21 -14.35 19.06
N TYR A 248 10.82 -15.36 18.43
CA TYR A 248 10.13 -16.61 18.14
C TYR A 248 9.68 -17.32 19.42
N ARG A 249 8.44 -17.79 19.40
CA ARG A 249 7.82 -18.66 20.41
C ARG A 249 8.45 -20.07 20.40
N TYR A 250 8.85 -20.54 19.23
CA TYR A 250 9.39 -21.89 19.02
C TYR A 250 10.89 -21.84 18.74
N PRO A 251 11.69 -22.76 19.30
CA PRO A 251 13.11 -22.85 18.97
C PRO A 251 13.32 -23.14 17.48
N GLN A 252 14.48 -22.75 16.94
CA GLN A 252 14.81 -23.09 15.55
C GLN A 252 14.95 -24.60 15.34
N SER A 253 15.48 -25.32 16.35
CA SER A 253 15.67 -26.76 16.29
C SER A 253 14.36 -27.53 16.44
N GLY A 254 14.27 -28.68 15.78
CA GLY A 254 13.05 -29.49 15.75
C GLY A 254 12.07 -29.00 14.70
N TRP A 255 10.80 -29.41 14.83
CA TRP A 255 9.78 -29.20 13.80
C TRP A 255 8.64 -28.27 14.23
N ASP A 256 8.70 -27.69 15.43
CA ASP A 256 7.59 -26.90 15.99
C ASP A 256 7.28 -25.65 15.15
N ARG A 257 8.30 -25.00 14.58
CA ARG A 257 8.10 -23.87 13.65
C ARG A 257 7.30 -24.29 12.41
N THR A 258 7.51 -25.49 11.88
CA THR A 258 6.71 -26.02 10.76
C THR A 258 5.34 -26.49 11.24
N LEU A 259 5.32 -27.47 12.14
CA LEU A 259 4.14 -28.30 12.44
C LEU A 259 3.11 -27.60 13.33
N LEU A 260 3.55 -26.70 14.21
CA LEU A 260 2.68 -25.99 15.15
C LEU A 260 2.55 -24.52 14.78
N GLY A 261 3.66 -23.90 14.38
CA GLY A 261 3.74 -22.46 14.18
C GLY A 261 3.36 -21.96 12.78
N GLY A 262 3.60 -22.75 11.73
CA GLY A 262 3.51 -22.28 10.35
C GLY A 262 4.52 -21.15 10.04
N CYS A 263 5.72 -21.22 10.60
CA CYS A 263 6.82 -20.26 10.39
C CYS A 263 8.18 -20.94 10.19
N PRO A 264 8.32 -21.89 9.25
CA PRO A 264 9.57 -22.61 9.00
C PRO A 264 10.67 -21.70 8.43
N LEU A 265 11.28 -20.90 9.29
CA LEU A 265 12.31 -19.93 8.93
C LEU A 265 13.42 -19.97 9.96
N ARG A 266 14.65 -19.79 9.48
CA ARG A 266 15.82 -19.74 10.35
C ARG A 266 15.94 -18.38 11.04
N ASP A 267 16.65 -18.36 12.14
CA ASP A 267 16.97 -17.17 12.92
C ASP A 267 17.81 -16.20 12.09
N ASP A 268 18.81 -16.70 11.35
CA ASP A 268 19.65 -15.88 10.47
C ASP A 268 18.82 -15.19 9.37
N ASP A 269 17.92 -15.94 8.75
CA ASP A 269 17.05 -15.44 7.68
C ASP A 269 16.02 -14.43 8.22
N SER A 270 15.48 -14.68 9.42
CA SER A 270 14.57 -13.75 10.08
C SER A 270 15.27 -12.47 10.53
N HIS A 271 16.50 -12.59 11.04
CA HIS A 271 17.34 -11.44 11.37
C HIS A 271 17.65 -10.60 10.13
N TRP A 272 18.06 -11.24 9.03
CA TRP A 272 18.26 -10.58 7.75
C TRP A 272 17.00 -9.86 7.26
N ALA A 273 15.85 -10.54 7.27
CA ALA A 273 14.58 -9.96 6.85
C ALA A 273 14.23 -8.69 7.65
N ARG A 274 14.37 -8.75 8.98
CA ARG A 274 14.01 -7.64 9.90
C ARG A 274 14.97 -6.46 9.83
N PHE A 275 16.27 -6.70 9.70
CA PHE A 275 17.27 -5.64 9.86
C PHE A 275 17.87 -5.16 8.54
N GLN A 276 17.76 -5.93 7.46
CA GLN A 276 18.33 -5.60 6.16
C GLN A 276 17.26 -5.50 5.07
N LEU A 277 16.59 -6.60 4.73
CA LEU A 277 15.71 -6.68 3.55
C LEU A 277 14.52 -5.71 3.63
N VAL A 278 13.68 -5.84 4.66
CA VAL A 278 12.47 -5.00 4.79
C VAL A 278 12.86 -3.52 4.95
N PRO A 279 13.87 -3.14 5.77
CA PRO A 279 14.37 -1.77 5.81
C PRO A 279 14.92 -1.25 4.47
N GLN A 280 15.58 -2.09 3.67
CA GLN A 280 16.06 -1.72 2.33
C GLN A 280 14.88 -1.36 1.43
N ILE A 281 13.90 -2.26 1.28
CA ILE A 281 12.70 -2.03 0.46
C ILE A 281 11.97 -0.76 0.91
N ALA A 282 11.73 -0.60 2.23
CA ALA A 282 11.05 0.57 2.76
C ALA A 282 11.79 1.88 2.46
N ARG A 283 13.12 1.92 2.57
CA ARG A 283 13.93 3.11 2.21
C ARG A 283 13.80 3.45 0.73
N HIS A 284 13.88 2.45 -0.14
CA HIS A 284 13.75 2.67 -1.58
C HIS A 284 12.34 3.18 -1.96
N LEU A 285 11.28 2.60 -1.37
CA LEU A 285 9.91 3.10 -1.56
C LEU A 285 9.75 4.54 -1.05
N ALA A 286 10.35 4.88 0.10
CA ALA A 286 10.35 6.25 0.61
C ALA A 286 11.01 7.25 -0.35
N GLN A 287 12.13 6.86 -0.99
CA GLN A 287 12.82 7.69 -1.99
C GLN A 287 11.96 7.86 -3.26
N VAL A 288 11.27 6.80 -3.71
CA VAL A 288 10.33 6.89 -4.82
C VAL A 288 9.18 7.84 -4.46
N ALA A 289 8.59 7.71 -3.27
CA ALA A 289 7.52 8.58 -2.81
C ALA A 289 7.95 10.06 -2.79
N ALA A 290 9.10 10.35 -2.17
CA ALA A 290 9.64 11.70 -2.07
C ALA A 290 9.91 12.33 -3.43
N SER A 291 10.50 11.58 -4.36
CA SER A 291 10.83 12.07 -5.70
C SER A 291 9.62 12.28 -6.60
N ARG A 292 8.45 11.73 -6.25
CA ARG A 292 7.17 11.95 -6.96
C ARG A 292 6.20 12.84 -6.19
N GLY A 293 6.58 13.32 -5.00
CA GLY A 293 5.72 14.19 -4.20
C GLY A 293 4.46 13.51 -3.66
N VAL A 294 4.52 12.20 -3.38
CA VAL A 294 3.45 11.46 -2.70
C VAL A 294 3.82 11.18 -1.25
N GLN A 295 2.83 11.05 -0.38
CA GLN A 295 3.05 10.78 1.03
C GLN A 295 3.53 9.33 1.22
N PHE A 296 4.54 9.13 2.07
CA PHE A 296 5.01 7.79 2.42
C PHE A 296 4.47 7.36 3.80
N LEU A 297 3.93 6.13 3.85
CA LEU A 297 3.55 5.45 5.07
C LEU A 297 4.40 4.19 5.24
N ASP A 298 5.23 4.19 6.25
CA ASP A 298 6.13 3.09 6.55
C ASP A 298 5.46 2.07 7.48
N LEU A 299 5.25 0.86 6.99
CA LEU A 299 4.60 -0.23 7.70
C LEU A 299 5.59 -1.27 8.26
N ARG A 300 6.91 -1.09 8.09
CA ARG A 300 7.90 -2.15 8.38
C ARG A 300 7.83 -2.76 9.79
N ASP A 301 7.38 -1.96 10.77
CA ASP A 301 7.28 -2.32 12.18
C ASP A 301 5.82 -2.42 12.67
N PHE A 302 4.85 -2.27 11.77
CA PHE A 302 3.42 -2.30 12.11
C PHE A 302 3.01 -3.61 12.81
N LEU A 303 3.54 -4.74 12.37
CA LEU A 303 3.24 -6.07 12.93
C LEU A 303 4.10 -6.44 14.14
N GLN A 304 4.97 -5.56 14.64
CA GLN A 304 5.83 -5.89 15.77
C GLN A 304 4.99 -6.38 16.97
N ALA A 305 5.34 -7.54 17.51
CA ALA A 305 4.61 -8.27 18.57
C ALA A 305 3.30 -8.95 18.13
N HIS A 306 2.93 -8.89 16.85
CA HIS A 306 1.78 -9.56 16.25
C HIS A 306 2.16 -10.46 15.06
N GLU A 307 3.46 -10.69 14.83
CA GLU A 307 3.99 -11.51 13.75
C GLU A 307 3.67 -13.01 13.92
N VAL A 308 3.77 -13.78 12.84
CA VAL A 308 3.61 -15.25 12.90
C VAL A 308 4.66 -15.85 13.83
N CYS A 309 4.25 -16.68 14.79
CA CYS A 309 5.11 -17.31 15.78
C CYS A 309 5.80 -16.36 16.77
N THR A 310 5.41 -15.09 16.86
CA THR A 310 5.94 -14.22 17.91
C THR A 310 5.49 -14.70 19.30
N LYS A 311 6.38 -14.67 20.29
CA LYS A 311 6.06 -15.02 21.69
C LYS A 311 5.07 -14.06 22.36
N HIS A 312 4.79 -12.93 21.71
CA HIS A 312 3.89 -11.87 22.17
C HIS A 312 2.44 -12.01 21.69
N ALA A 313 2.19 -12.94 20.76
CA ALA A 313 0.86 -13.29 20.29
C ALA A 313 0.57 -14.76 20.60
N ARG A 314 -0.57 -15.30 20.16
CA ARG A 314 -0.93 -16.73 20.33
C ARG A 314 -1.86 -17.25 19.25
N LEU A 315 -1.85 -18.57 19.10
CA LEU A 315 -2.85 -19.30 18.34
C LEU A 315 -4.16 -19.41 19.12
N ALA A 316 -5.28 -19.45 18.40
CA ALA A 316 -6.57 -19.80 18.94
C ALA A 316 -6.70 -21.32 19.12
N THR A 317 -7.40 -21.73 20.16
CA THR A 317 -7.70 -23.14 20.49
C THR A 317 -9.20 -23.33 20.74
N PRO A 318 -9.75 -24.55 20.72
CA PRO A 318 -11.18 -24.78 20.96
C PRO A 318 -11.72 -24.21 22.29
N GLY A 319 -10.87 -24.01 23.31
CA GLY A 319 -11.24 -23.39 24.59
C GLY A 319 -10.92 -21.90 24.70
N GLN A 320 -10.20 -21.34 23.71
CA GLN A 320 -9.77 -19.95 23.70
C GLN A 320 -9.74 -19.42 22.27
N GLY A 321 -10.84 -18.78 21.88
CA GLY A 321 -11.00 -18.21 20.55
C GLY A 321 -10.03 -17.07 20.25
N PRO A 322 -9.97 -16.63 18.98
CA PRO A 322 -9.10 -15.55 18.57
C PRO A 322 -9.48 -14.23 19.23
N SER A 323 -8.50 -13.35 19.37
CA SER A 323 -8.66 -12.03 19.96
C SER A 323 -7.83 -11.01 19.20
N PRO A 324 -8.39 -9.84 18.84
CA PRO A 324 -7.64 -8.81 18.13
C PRO A 324 -6.45 -8.27 18.93
N ALA A 325 -6.44 -8.43 20.26
CA ALA A 325 -5.36 -7.95 21.11
C ALA A 325 -4.18 -8.93 21.23
N THR A 326 -4.44 -10.24 21.14
CA THR A 326 -3.45 -11.28 21.48
C THR A 326 -3.20 -12.29 20.37
N SER A 327 -4.02 -12.32 19.33
CA SER A 327 -3.80 -13.20 18.18
C SER A 327 -2.75 -12.61 17.25
N GLU A 328 -2.07 -13.48 16.51
CA GLU A 328 -1.21 -13.06 15.41
C GLU A 328 -2.04 -12.29 14.37
N TRP A 329 -1.49 -11.21 13.80
CA TRP A 329 -2.16 -10.35 12.80
C TRP A 329 -1.80 -10.72 11.37
N THR A 330 -1.03 -11.78 11.21
CA THR A 330 -0.58 -12.31 9.92
C THR A 330 -0.98 -13.77 9.81
N ARG A 331 -1.38 -14.20 8.63
CA ARG A 331 -1.67 -15.60 8.36
C ARG A 331 -0.37 -16.40 8.38
N PHE A 332 -0.31 -17.49 9.14
CA PHE A 332 0.85 -18.38 9.12
C PHE A 332 1.03 -19.08 7.75
N LEU A 333 2.10 -19.83 7.56
CA LEU A 333 2.22 -20.77 6.44
C LEU A 333 1.17 -21.86 6.60
N ALA A 334 0.18 -21.86 5.71
CA ALA A 334 -0.90 -22.82 5.76
C ALA A 334 -0.47 -24.18 5.17
N GLY A 335 -0.52 -25.25 5.96
CA GLY A 335 -0.20 -26.60 5.51
C GLY A 335 -1.30 -27.25 4.65
N VAL A 336 -1.06 -28.50 4.22
CA VAL A 336 -2.00 -29.29 3.40
C VAL A 336 -3.41 -29.41 4.00
N ASP A 337 -3.50 -29.41 5.34
CA ASP A 337 -4.75 -29.56 6.07
C ASP A 337 -5.56 -28.25 6.21
N GLN A 338 -4.98 -27.11 5.81
CA GLN A 338 -5.65 -25.81 5.76
C GLN A 338 -5.42 -25.18 4.37
N PRO A 339 -6.15 -25.60 3.33
CA PRO A 339 -5.88 -25.20 1.95
C PRO A 339 -6.19 -23.72 1.71
N SER A 340 -5.20 -22.87 2.01
CA SER A 340 -5.16 -21.44 1.75
C SER A 340 -3.69 -20.97 1.65
N LEU A 341 -2.83 -21.78 1.02
CA LEU A 341 -1.39 -21.53 0.90
C LEU A 341 -1.11 -20.12 0.37
N GLN A 342 -1.91 -19.69 -0.59
CA GLN A 342 -1.88 -18.35 -1.18
C GLN A 342 -1.91 -17.25 -0.10
N GLU A 343 -2.84 -17.34 0.85
CA GLU A 343 -3.05 -16.34 1.90
C GLU A 343 -1.93 -16.29 2.95
N SER A 344 -0.95 -17.21 2.90
CA SER A 344 0.15 -17.28 3.87
C SER A 344 0.97 -16.00 3.90
N PHE A 345 1.40 -15.61 5.10
CA PHE A 345 2.19 -14.41 5.38
C PHE A 345 1.53 -13.07 5.01
N HIS A 346 0.24 -13.06 4.64
CA HIS A 346 -0.51 -11.83 4.45
C HIS A 346 -1.13 -11.33 5.77
N PRO A 347 -1.35 -10.01 5.93
CA PRO A 347 -2.10 -9.49 7.06
C PRO A 347 -3.50 -10.11 7.08
N ASN A 348 -3.86 -10.73 8.20
CA ASN A 348 -5.13 -11.39 8.38
C ASN A 348 -6.22 -10.36 8.77
N TYR A 349 -7.43 -10.78 9.13
CA TYR A 349 -8.53 -9.89 9.50
C TYR A 349 -8.10 -8.78 10.49
N TYR A 350 -7.40 -9.12 11.57
CA TYR A 350 -6.96 -8.14 12.56
C TYR A 350 -5.85 -7.24 12.03
N GLY A 351 -4.89 -7.79 11.28
CA GLY A 351 -3.87 -7.01 10.59
C GLY A 351 -4.47 -5.99 9.62
N GLN A 352 -5.48 -6.40 8.84
CA GLN A 352 -6.19 -5.53 7.89
C GLN A 352 -6.97 -4.41 8.59
N LEU A 353 -7.55 -4.66 9.77
CA LEU A 353 -8.16 -3.60 10.59
C LEU A 353 -7.10 -2.62 11.12
N GLY A 354 -5.94 -3.11 11.57
CA GLY A 354 -4.84 -2.26 12.00
C GLY A 354 -4.23 -1.43 10.86
N LEU A 355 -4.08 -1.99 9.66
CA LEU A 355 -3.68 -1.25 8.46
C LEU A 355 -4.71 -0.17 8.08
N GLY A 356 -6.00 -0.49 8.17
CA GLY A 356 -7.06 0.52 8.02
C GLY A 356 -6.95 1.64 9.05
N ARG A 357 -6.57 1.32 10.29
CA ARG A 357 -6.27 2.35 11.29
C ARG A 357 -5.07 3.21 10.87
N CYS A 358 -3.97 2.62 10.41
CA CYS A 358 -2.82 3.36 9.86
C CYS A 358 -3.25 4.34 8.77
N LEU A 359 -4.03 3.87 7.79
CA LEU A 359 -4.50 4.67 6.68
C LEU A 359 -5.44 5.80 7.13
N SER A 360 -6.36 5.52 8.06
CA SER A 360 -7.25 6.54 8.64
C SER A 360 -6.47 7.64 9.39
N LEU A 361 -5.41 7.26 10.11
CA LEU A 361 -4.58 8.20 10.85
C LEU A 361 -3.76 9.08 9.90
N VAL A 362 -3.11 8.48 8.90
CA VAL A 362 -2.17 9.22 8.03
C VAL A 362 -2.90 10.21 7.12
N THR A 363 -4.13 9.88 6.72
CA THR A 363 -4.98 10.79 5.94
C THR A 363 -5.50 11.97 6.76
N GLY A 364 -5.52 11.85 8.09
CA GLY A 364 -5.74 12.97 9.02
C GLY A 364 -4.52 13.86 9.26
N GLN A 365 -3.35 13.49 8.76
CA GLN A 365 -2.10 14.25 8.92
C GLN A 365 -1.77 15.13 7.69
N PRO A 366 -0.88 16.13 7.82
CA PRO A 366 -0.41 16.92 6.68
C PRO A 366 0.18 16.05 5.56
N ALA A 367 -0.18 16.33 4.30
CA ALA A 367 0.28 15.59 3.11
C ALA A 367 1.79 15.63 2.90
N THR A 368 2.43 16.65 3.44
CA THR A 368 3.86 16.90 3.32
C THR A 368 4.69 16.19 4.39
N GLN A 369 4.06 15.40 5.27
CA GLN A 369 4.75 14.67 6.34
C GLN A 369 4.60 13.17 6.13
N ASN A 370 5.69 12.44 6.35
CA ASN A 370 5.74 10.98 6.28
C ASN A 370 5.64 10.40 7.68
N TYR A 371 5.12 9.17 7.78
CA TYR A 371 4.92 8.51 9.06
C TYR A 371 5.30 7.03 9.00
N ALA A 372 5.86 6.52 10.08
CA ALA A 372 5.82 5.10 10.39
C ALA A 372 4.53 4.79 11.14
N CYS A 373 3.89 3.68 10.79
CA CYS A 373 2.78 3.12 11.55
C CYS A 373 3.27 1.96 12.41
N GLU A 374 2.87 1.98 13.68
CA GLU A 374 3.26 1.01 14.68
C GLU A 374 2.01 0.55 15.45
N SER A 375 2.05 -0.67 15.96
CA SER A 375 1.02 -1.21 16.86
C SER A 375 1.55 -1.30 18.28
N THR A 376 0.64 -1.26 19.24
CA THR A 376 0.97 -1.52 20.65
C THR A 376 0.74 -3.01 20.92
N PRO A 377 1.68 -3.73 21.58
CA PRO A 377 1.45 -5.09 22.03
C PRO A 377 0.21 -5.19 22.94
N ASP A 378 -0.48 -6.33 22.90
CA ASP A 378 -1.69 -6.61 23.72
C ASP A 378 -2.84 -5.63 23.51
N ARG A 379 -2.88 -4.94 22.35
CA ARG A 379 -3.96 -4.03 21.95
C ARG A 379 -4.48 -4.41 20.58
N ASP A 380 -5.77 -4.12 20.36
CA ASP A 380 -6.39 -4.22 19.05
C ASP A 380 -5.98 -3.05 18.14
N ALA A 381 -6.66 -2.90 17.01
CA ALA A 381 -6.44 -1.81 16.06
C ALA A 381 -6.54 -0.40 16.71
N ALA A 382 -7.23 -0.21 17.84
CA ALA A 382 -7.26 1.09 18.51
C ALA A 382 -5.91 1.48 19.12
N GLY A 383 -5.03 0.51 19.39
CA GLY A 383 -3.65 0.72 19.86
C GLY A 383 -2.64 1.04 18.76
N VAL A 384 -3.08 1.18 17.51
CA VAL A 384 -2.22 1.58 16.39
C VAL A 384 -2.02 3.10 16.40
N TYR A 385 -0.78 3.53 16.21
CA TYR A 385 -0.37 4.93 16.23
C TYR A 385 0.63 5.26 15.10
N LEU A 386 0.83 6.56 14.87
CA LEU A 386 1.81 7.06 13.92
C LEU A 386 2.99 7.69 14.65
N ARG A 387 4.19 7.43 14.15
CA ARG A 387 5.41 8.15 14.50
C ARG A 387 5.90 8.91 13.26
N ARG A 388 6.08 10.22 13.38
CA ARG A 388 6.59 11.02 12.27
C ARG A 388 7.99 10.56 11.89
N ILE A 389 8.25 10.47 10.58
CA ILE A 389 9.58 10.17 10.02
C ILE A 389 10.01 11.31 9.10
N SER A 390 11.33 11.45 8.94
CA SER A 390 11.99 12.46 8.12
C SER A 390 11.84 12.17 6.64
#